data_AF-A0A9Q0I422-F1
#
_entry.id   AF-A0A9Q0I422-F1
#
_cell.length_a   1.000
_cell.length_b   1.000
_cell.length_c   1.000
_cell.angle_alpha   90.00
_cell.angle_beta   90.00
_cell.angle_gamma   90.00
#
_symmetry.space_group_name_H-M   'P 1'
#
loop_
_entity.id
_entity.type
_entity.pdbx_description
1 polymer ?
#
loop_
_entity_poly.entity_id
_entity_poly.type
_entity_poly.pdbx_seq_one_letter_code
_entity_poly.pdbx_strand_id
1 'polypeptide(L)'
;MSTAIDDMEAYSKLTDQVFQQILYSSSSELAGARKILRNIVCRRLYKCVGETHADKPITVTEEKLQQWRVEVSGATPKTGPQSDVLLTPDDFIFSVVCMDYGMKEKNPVDNVWFYSKSDPNKAFQIRKNQKTDQETLAVARKHVVQWCMNNNFSKPQDGDVTAPELTPLKDSWSQDSQRDSQRDSQRDGQQRQSCRETKFDIWMKCDG
;
A
#
# COMPACT_ATOMS: atom_id res chain seq x y z
N MET A 1 7.40 30.62 -11.62
CA MET A 1 7.47 29.88 -10.34
C MET A 1 8.50 28.76 -10.38
N SER A 2 8.57 27.96 -11.46
CA SER A 2 9.55 26.87 -11.59
C SER A 2 11.02 27.31 -11.54
N THR A 3 11.34 28.52 -12.01
CA THR A 3 12.71 29.07 -12.02
C THR A 3 13.19 29.60 -10.66
N ALA A 4 12.31 29.67 -9.65
CA ALA A 4 12.70 30.17 -8.33
C ALA A 4 13.64 29.20 -7.59
N ILE A 5 13.74 27.95 -8.01
CA ILE A 5 14.69 26.98 -7.44
C ILE A 5 16.15 27.38 -7.66
N ASP A 6 16.43 28.15 -8.72
CA ASP A 6 17.78 28.56 -9.13
C ASP A 6 18.24 29.85 -8.41
N ASP A 7 17.35 30.55 -7.71
CA ASP A 7 17.62 31.80 -6.98
C ASP A 7 17.11 31.72 -5.55
N MET A 8 18.04 31.71 -4.58
CA MET A 8 17.70 31.60 -3.17
C MET A 8 16.91 32.80 -2.63
N GLU A 9 17.08 34.01 -3.20
CA GLU A 9 16.31 35.17 -2.77
C GLU A 9 14.84 35.04 -3.19
N ALA A 10 14.59 34.62 -4.43
CA ALA A 10 13.26 34.31 -4.91
C ALA A 10 12.64 33.10 -4.20
N TYR A 11 13.39 32.02 -4.00
CA TYR A 11 12.92 30.81 -3.31
C TYR A 11 12.46 31.10 -1.89
N SER A 12 13.21 31.92 -1.15
CA SER A 12 12.87 32.30 0.23
C SER A 12 11.54 33.03 0.35
N LYS A 13 11.09 33.68 -0.73
CA LYS A 13 9.80 34.39 -0.80
C LYS A 13 8.67 33.49 -1.35
N LEU A 14 9.00 32.32 -1.90
CA LEU A 14 8.03 31.38 -2.47
C LEU A 14 7.42 30.52 -1.37
N THR A 15 6.29 30.99 -0.83
CA THR A 15 5.54 30.32 0.24
C THR A 15 4.09 30.03 -0.19
N ASP A 16 3.32 29.39 0.68
CA ASP A 16 1.89 29.14 0.50
C ASP A 16 1.07 30.42 0.23
N GLN A 17 1.63 31.60 0.50
CA GLN A 17 1.05 32.89 0.12
C GLN A 17 0.72 32.98 -1.38
N VAL A 18 1.44 32.26 -2.24
CA VAL A 18 1.13 32.16 -3.68
C VAL A 18 -0.31 31.71 -3.92
N PHE A 19 -0.86 30.82 -3.09
CA PHE A 19 -2.25 30.40 -3.20
C PHE A 19 -3.20 31.59 -3.09
N GLN A 20 -3.00 32.45 -2.09
CA GLN A 20 -3.81 33.64 -1.87
C GLN A 20 -3.58 34.69 -2.96
N GLN A 21 -2.32 34.89 -3.39
CA GLN A 21 -1.98 35.80 -4.47
C GLN A 21 -2.71 35.44 -5.76
N ILE A 22 -2.76 34.16 -6.13
CA ILE A 22 -3.51 33.69 -7.31
C ILE A 22 -5.02 33.86 -7.09
N LEU A 23 -5.52 33.44 -5.93
CA LEU A 23 -6.96 33.46 -5.62
C LEU A 23 -7.57 34.87 -5.67
N TYR A 24 -6.83 35.87 -5.16
CA TYR A 24 -7.25 37.27 -5.08
C TYR A 24 -6.66 38.17 -6.18
N SER A 25 -5.83 37.61 -7.08
CA SER A 25 -5.35 38.35 -8.25
C SER A 25 -6.51 38.91 -9.07
N SER A 26 -6.26 39.97 -9.84
CA SER A 26 -7.20 40.48 -10.86
C SER A 26 -6.75 40.19 -12.30
N SER A 27 -5.51 39.73 -12.52
CA SER A 27 -4.93 39.49 -13.84
C SER A 27 -5.69 38.42 -14.66
N SER A 28 -6.02 38.71 -15.91
CA SER A 28 -6.71 37.78 -16.82
C SER A 28 -5.90 36.52 -17.10
N GLU A 29 -4.57 36.60 -17.13
CA GLU A 29 -3.66 35.47 -17.36
C GLU A 29 -3.81 34.38 -16.30
N LEU A 30 -4.17 34.76 -15.07
CA LEU A 30 -4.37 33.85 -13.95
C LEU A 30 -5.81 33.37 -13.82
N ALA A 31 -6.72 33.71 -14.74
CA ALA A 31 -8.13 33.35 -14.64
C ALA A 31 -8.35 31.83 -14.56
N GLY A 32 -7.59 31.04 -15.34
CA GLY A 32 -7.65 29.58 -15.33
C GLY A 32 -7.25 28.99 -13.97
N ALA A 33 -6.07 29.35 -13.47
CA ALA A 33 -5.59 28.90 -12.16
C ALA A 33 -6.54 29.32 -11.03
N ARG A 34 -7.03 30.57 -11.07
CA ARG A 34 -7.98 31.09 -10.09
C ARG A 34 -9.30 30.32 -10.09
N LYS A 35 -9.79 29.89 -11.26
CA LYS A 35 -10.98 29.03 -11.38
C LYS A 35 -10.77 27.70 -10.66
N ILE A 36 -9.61 27.06 -10.83
CA ILE A 36 -9.25 25.81 -10.14
C ILE A 36 -9.22 26.02 -8.62
N LEU A 37 -8.55 27.07 -8.13
CA LEU A 37 -8.48 27.33 -6.68
C LEU A 37 -9.86 27.65 -6.07
N ARG A 38 -10.72 28.38 -6.79
CA ARG A 38 -12.11 28.61 -6.36
C ARG A 38 -12.91 27.31 -6.30
N ASN A 39 -12.67 26.36 -7.20
CA ASN A 39 -13.29 25.05 -7.12
C ASN A 39 -12.89 24.30 -5.84
N ILE A 40 -11.62 24.40 -5.44
CA ILE A 40 -11.13 23.83 -4.18
C ILE A 40 -11.83 24.47 -2.97
N VAL A 41 -11.86 25.81 -2.91
CA VAL A 41 -12.49 26.56 -1.79
C VAL A 41 -13.98 26.27 -1.69
N CYS A 42 -14.69 26.20 -2.82
CA CYS A 42 -16.11 25.86 -2.86
C CYS A 42 -16.39 24.34 -2.80
N ARG A 43 -15.38 23.51 -2.49
CA ARG A 43 -15.47 22.04 -2.40
C ARG A 43 -16.02 21.34 -3.66
N ARG A 44 -15.88 21.98 -4.83
CA ARG A 44 -16.15 21.40 -6.16
C ARG A 44 -14.93 20.63 -6.66
N LEU A 45 -14.59 19.57 -5.93
CA LEU A 45 -13.45 18.72 -6.21
C LEU A 45 -13.78 17.66 -7.25
N TYR A 46 -12.75 17.20 -7.96
CA TYR A 46 -12.80 15.94 -8.69
C TYR A 46 -13.24 14.80 -7.75
N LYS A 47 -13.94 13.81 -8.31
CA LYS A 47 -14.51 12.71 -7.54
C LYS A 47 -13.60 11.50 -7.61
N CYS A 48 -13.33 10.86 -6.49
CA CYS A 48 -12.67 9.57 -6.47
C CYS A 48 -13.69 8.52 -6.95
N VAL A 49 -13.40 7.86 -8.06
CA VAL A 49 -14.28 6.85 -8.69
C VAL A 49 -13.88 5.44 -8.25
N GLY A 50 -12.63 5.24 -7.88
CA GLY A 50 -12.17 3.96 -7.39
C GLY A 50 -10.70 3.95 -6.99
N GLU A 51 -10.34 2.84 -6.36
CA GLU A 51 -8.99 2.56 -5.91
C GLU A 51 -8.66 1.11 -6.29
N THR A 52 -7.44 0.87 -6.73
CA THR A 52 -6.96 -0.49 -7.03
C THR A 52 -5.49 -0.65 -6.67
N HIS A 53 -5.04 -1.89 -6.53
CA HIS A 53 -3.65 -2.24 -6.26
C HIS A 53 -3.15 -3.22 -7.33
N ALA A 54 -1.86 -3.15 -7.63
CA ALA A 54 -1.21 -4.19 -8.41
C ALA A 54 -0.68 -5.27 -7.48
N ASP A 55 -0.97 -6.55 -7.79
CA ASP A 55 -0.44 -7.71 -7.05
C ASP A 55 1.09 -7.78 -7.08
N LYS A 56 1.69 -7.18 -8.10
CA LYS A 56 3.13 -7.11 -8.28
C LYS A 56 3.56 -5.65 -8.37
N PRO A 57 4.77 -5.34 -7.88
CA PRO A 57 5.43 -4.07 -8.14
C PRO A 57 5.40 -3.71 -9.63
N ILE A 58 4.71 -2.63 -9.98
CA ILE A 58 4.67 -2.09 -11.35
C ILE A 58 5.35 -0.73 -11.35
N THR A 59 6.29 -0.54 -12.27
CA THR A 59 6.78 0.79 -12.62
C THR A 59 5.78 1.43 -13.56
N VAL A 60 5.34 2.64 -13.21
CA VAL A 60 4.35 3.39 -13.97
C VAL A 60 5.05 4.57 -14.62
N THR A 61 4.98 4.64 -15.95
CA THR A 61 5.48 5.77 -16.74
C THR A 61 4.31 6.62 -17.22
N GLU A 62 4.59 7.85 -17.65
CA GLU A 62 3.56 8.75 -18.16
C GLU A 62 2.84 8.16 -19.38
N GLU A 63 3.58 7.46 -20.26
CA GLU A 63 2.99 6.80 -21.44
C GLU A 63 1.95 5.74 -21.03
N LYS A 64 2.23 5.00 -19.95
CA LYS A 64 1.30 4.01 -19.40
C LYS A 64 0.05 4.66 -18.81
N LEU A 65 0.20 5.80 -18.16
CA LEU A 65 -0.94 6.58 -17.66
C LEU A 65 -1.82 7.06 -18.82
N GLN A 66 -1.22 7.56 -19.91
CA GLN A 66 -1.98 7.98 -21.10
C GLN A 66 -2.72 6.80 -21.73
N GLN A 67 -2.06 5.64 -21.82
CA GLN A 67 -2.70 4.42 -22.30
C GLN A 67 -3.91 4.05 -21.44
N TRP A 68 -3.79 4.06 -20.11
CA TRP A 68 -4.90 3.73 -19.21
C TRP A 68 -6.07 4.72 -19.28
N ARG A 69 -5.81 6.02 -19.51
CA ARG A 69 -6.87 7.01 -19.73
C ARG A 69 -7.69 6.67 -20.98
N VAL A 70 -7.01 6.29 -22.06
CA VAL A 70 -7.67 5.86 -23.29
C VAL A 70 -8.48 4.58 -23.06
N GLU A 71 -7.89 3.57 -22.40
CA GLU A 71 -8.55 2.31 -22.08
C GLU A 71 -9.80 2.50 -21.22
N VAL A 72 -9.73 3.32 -20.17
CA VAL A 72 -10.88 3.59 -19.29
C VAL A 72 -11.97 4.40 -20.00
N SER A 73 -11.60 5.40 -20.81
CA SER A 73 -12.60 6.17 -21.57
C SER A 73 -13.34 5.33 -22.62
N GLY A 74 -12.67 4.32 -23.20
CA GLY A 74 -13.25 3.40 -24.17
C GLY A 74 -13.97 2.20 -23.55
N ALA A 75 -13.81 1.97 -22.25
CA ALA A 75 -14.41 0.85 -21.54
C ALA A 75 -15.91 1.09 -21.33
N THR A 76 -16.73 0.61 -22.25
CA THR A 76 -18.20 0.66 -22.11
C THR A 76 -18.71 -0.57 -21.36
N PRO A 77 -19.58 -0.40 -20.34
CA PRO A 77 -20.17 -1.53 -19.65
C PRO A 77 -21.10 -2.31 -20.58
N LYS A 78 -20.89 -3.63 -20.68
CA LYS A 78 -21.72 -4.54 -21.50
C LYS A 78 -23.15 -4.71 -20.97
N THR A 79 -23.44 -4.22 -19.76
CA THR A 79 -24.72 -4.39 -19.08
C THR A 79 -25.01 -3.13 -18.27
N GLY A 80 -25.98 -2.33 -18.71
CA GLY A 80 -26.38 -1.08 -18.07
C GLY A 80 -27.16 -0.17 -19.03
N PRO A 81 -27.88 0.84 -18.52
CA PRO A 81 -28.50 1.85 -19.36
C PRO A 81 -27.41 2.58 -20.16
N GLN A 82 -27.59 2.70 -21.47
CA GLN A 82 -26.73 3.51 -22.33
C GLN A 82 -26.86 4.96 -21.84
N SER A 83 -25.81 5.49 -21.24
CA SER A 83 -25.74 6.91 -20.88
C SER A 83 -25.28 7.70 -22.11
N ASP A 84 -25.97 8.79 -22.43
CA ASP A 84 -25.59 9.72 -23.52
C ASP A 84 -24.34 10.57 -23.19
N VAL A 85 -23.69 10.31 -22.06
CA VAL A 85 -22.52 11.06 -21.59
C VAL A 85 -21.26 10.51 -22.26
N LEU A 86 -20.64 11.32 -23.11
CA LEU A 86 -19.35 11.03 -23.74
C LEU A 86 -18.22 11.42 -22.79
N LEU A 87 -17.47 10.43 -22.32
CA LEU A 87 -16.27 10.64 -21.50
C LEU A 87 -15.02 10.62 -22.38
N THR A 88 -14.13 11.57 -22.16
CA THR A 88 -12.85 11.69 -22.86
C THR A 88 -11.70 11.22 -21.95
N PRO A 89 -10.53 10.86 -22.51
CA PRO A 89 -9.35 10.52 -21.72
C PRO A 89 -8.94 11.60 -20.71
N ASP A 90 -9.20 12.87 -21.04
CA ASP A 90 -8.85 14.04 -20.19
C ASP A 90 -9.74 14.17 -18.95
N ASP A 91 -10.87 13.46 -18.90
CA ASP A 91 -11.77 13.45 -17.75
C ASP A 91 -11.26 12.55 -16.61
N PHE A 92 -10.27 11.69 -16.91
CA PHE A 92 -9.71 10.73 -15.97
C PHE A 92 -8.29 11.11 -15.54
N ILE A 93 -8.06 11.09 -14.23
CA ILE A 93 -6.76 11.33 -13.62
C ILE A 93 -6.38 10.09 -12.82
N PHE A 94 -5.21 9.53 -13.12
CA PHE A 94 -4.60 8.44 -12.38
C PHE A 94 -3.55 9.00 -11.43
N SER A 95 -3.72 8.78 -10.13
CA SER A 95 -2.71 9.09 -9.13
C SER A 95 -2.07 7.79 -8.65
N VAL A 96 -0.77 7.66 -8.89
CA VAL A 96 0.00 6.48 -8.46
C VAL A 96 0.65 6.79 -7.12
N VAL A 97 0.33 6.01 -6.10
CA VAL A 97 0.91 6.12 -4.76
C VAL A 97 1.78 4.91 -4.50
N CYS A 98 3.08 5.12 -4.38
CA CYS A 98 4.03 4.08 -3.96
C CYS A 98 4.09 4.06 -2.44
N MET A 99 3.70 2.93 -1.85
CA MET A 99 3.76 2.71 -0.40
C MET A 99 5.01 1.89 -0.07
N ASP A 100 5.96 2.48 0.66
CA ASP A 100 7.16 1.79 1.12
C ASP A 100 7.64 2.29 2.49
N TYR A 101 8.70 1.66 3.03
CA TYR A 101 9.29 2.03 4.33
C TYR A 101 10.39 3.10 4.24
N GLY A 102 10.29 4.02 3.28
CA GLY A 102 11.29 5.06 2.99
C GLY A 102 12.52 4.54 2.25
N MET A 103 12.56 3.25 1.91
CA MET A 103 13.69 2.60 1.24
C MET A 103 13.26 1.66 0.11
N LYS A 104 12.14 1.98 -0.57
CA LYS A 104 11.57 1.12 -1.63
C LYS A 104 11.35 -0.29 -1.10
N GLU A 105 11.81 -1.30 -1.84
CA GLU A 105 11.71 -2.71 -1.45
C GLU A 105 12.56 -3.12 -0.24
N LYS A 106 13.55 -2.30 0.12
CA LYS A 106 14.49 -2.67 1.18
C LYS A 106 13.85 -2.44 2.53
N ASN A 107 14.10 -3.36 3.45
CA ASN A 107 13.73 -3.17 4.85
C ASN A 107 14.74 -2.21 5.51
N PRO A 108 14.32 -1.04 6.01
CA PRO A 108 15.25 -0.07 6.60
C PRO A 108 15.98 -0.64 7.83
N VAL A 109 15.36 -1.55 8.57
CA VAL A 109 15.95 -2.20 9.75
C VAL A 109 17.24 -2.97 9.41
N ASP A 110 17.38 -3.46 8.18
CA ASP A 110 18.60 -4.16 7.74
C ASP A 110 19.82 -3.22 7.68
N ASN A 111 19.59 -1.90 7.64
CA ASN A 111 20.65 -0.87 7.66
C ASN A 111 20.79 -0.20 9.04
N VAL A 112 20.17 -0.76 10.08
CA VAL A 112 20.25 -0.26 11.46
C VAL A 112 21.23 -1.12 12.27
N TRP A 113 22.09 -0.46 13.03
CA TRP A 113 22.97 -1.10 14.01
C TRP A 113 22.32 -1.05 15.40
N PHE A 114 22.42 -2.16 16.11
CA PHE A 114 21.93 -2.35 17.47
C PHE A 114 23.11 -2.60 18.41
N TYR A 115 22.88 -2.38 19.71
CA TYR A 115 23.81 -2.75 20.77
C TYR A 115 23.06 -3.48 21.87
N SER A 116 23.78 -4.19 22.74
CA SER A 116 23.19 -4.94 23.84
C SER A 116 23.47 -4.23 25.17
N LYS A 117 22.57 -4.34 26.15
CA LYS A 117 22.80 -3.76 27.49
C LYS A 117 24.08 -4.29 28.15
N SER A 118 24.40 -5.57 27.92
CA SER A 118 25.60 -6.24 28.45
C SER A 118 26.89 -5.81 27.76
N ASP A 119 26.82 -5.40 26.50
CA ASP A 119 27.97 -4.94 25.72
C ASP A 119 27.56 -3.74 24.84
N PRO A 120 27.53 -2.52 25.42
CA PRO A 120 27.07 -1.32 24.71
C PRO A 120 28.02 -0.84 23.60
N ASN A 121 29.30 -1.22 23.67
CA ASN A 121 30.33 -0.78 22.72
C ASN A 121 30.45 -1.69 21.50
N LYS A 122 29.67 -2.77 21.43
CA LYS A 122 29.67 -3.71 20.31
C LYS A 122 28.38 -3.60 19.52
N ALA A 123 28.51 -3.08 18.30
CA ALA A 123 27.41 -3.02 17.35
C ALA A 123 27.15 -4.39 16.71
N PHE A 124 25.87 -4.73 16.51
CA PHE A 124 25.44 -5.88 15.74
C PHE A 124 24.19 -5.56 14.91
N GLN A 125 23.89 -6.36 13.90
CA GLN A 125 22.68 -6.22 13.11
C GLN A 125 21.68 -7.33 13.47
N ILE A 126 20.42 -6.96 13.65
CA ILE A 126 19.34 -7.93 13.82
C ILE A 126 18.86 -8.34 12.44
N ARG A 127 19.10 -9.59 12.05
CA ARG A 127 18.59 -10.13 10.78
C ARG A 127 17.11 -10.43 10.91
N LYS A 128 16.33 -10.26 9.83
CA LYS A 128 14.89 -10.57 9.78
C LYS A 128 14.54 -11.98 10.31
N ASN A 129 15.46 -12.93 10.14
CA ASN A 129 15.30 -14.34 10.55
C ASN A 129 15.73 -14.63 12.00
N GLN A 130 16.13 -13.62 12.79
CA GLN A 130 16.27 -13.75 14.24
C GLN A 130 14.93 -13.60 14.98
N LYS A 131 13.82 -13.38 14.26
CA LYS A 131 12.49 -13.76 14.74
C LYS A 131 12.47 -15.28 14.75
N THR A 132 12.32 -15.86 15.94
CA THR A 132 12.37 -17.29 16.27
C THR A 132 12.02 -18.16 15.08
N ASP A 133 12.96 -19.01 14.67
CA ASP A 133 12.80 -19.92 13.53
C ASP A 133 11.42 -20.58 13.59
N GLN A 134 10.63 -20.36 12.54
CA GLN A 134 9.23 -20.78 12.49
C GLN A 134 9.12 -22.30 12.61
N GLU A 135 10.15 -23.03 12.16
CA GLU A 135 10.29 -24.46 12.31
C GLU A 135 10.54 -24.85 13.78
N THR A 136 11.49 -24.18 14.45
CA THR A 136 11.73 -24.34 15.90
C THR A 136 10.48 -24.02 16.74
N LEU A 137 9.72 -22.96 16.39
CA LEU A 137 8.45 -22.64 17.04
C LEU A 137 7.37 -23.70 16.80
N ALA A 138 7.28 -24.24 15.59
CA ALA A 138 6.32 -25.29 15.26
C ALA A 138 6.63 -26.58 16.04
N VAL A 139 7.90 -26.99 16.12
CA VAL A 139 8.34 -28.14 16.92
C VAL A 139 8.04 -27.92 18.40
N ALA A 140 8.37 -26.73 18.95
CA ALA A 140 8.08 -26.41 20.34
C ALA A 140 6.57 -26.46 20.66
N ARG A 141 5.72 -25.95 19.77
CA ARG A 141 4.25 -26.02 19.92
C ARG A 141 3.75 -27.46 19.96
N LYS A 142 4.27 -28.35 19.10
CA LYS A 142 3.95 -29.78 19.12
C LYS A 142 4.35 -30.45 20.44
N HIS A 143 5.54 -30.16 20.96
CA HIS A 143 5.98 -30.68 22.26
C HIS A 143 5.05 -30.24 23.40
N VAL A 144 4.58 -28.99 23.39
CA VAL A 144 3.62 -28.49 24.39
C VAL A 144 2.29 -29.23 24.29
N VAL A 145 1.76 -29.43 23.08
CA VAL A 145 0.51 -30.19 22.86
C VAL A 145 0.64 -31.63 23.37
N GLN A 146 1.74 -32.31 23.03
CA GLN A 146 2.02 -33.67 23.50
C GLN A 146 2.14 -33.74 25.04
N TRP A 147 2.79 -32.75 25.67
CA TRP A 147 2.91 -32.68 27.12
C TRP A 147 1.54 -32.47 27.79
N CYS A 148 0.67 -31.62 27.22
CA CYS A 148 -0.70 -31.46 27.69
C CYS A 148 -1.54 -32.74 27.54
N MET A 149 -1.31 -33.55 26.49
CA MET A 149 -1.94 -34.86 26.35
C MET A 149 -1.51 -35.79 27.49
N ASN A 150 -0.21 -35.93 27.72
CA ASN A 150 0.37 -36.84 28.72
C ASN A 150 -0.03 -36.50 30.17
N ASN A 151 -0.31 -35.23 30.47
CA ASN A 151 -0.68 -34.77 31.81
C ASN A 151 -2.20 -34.56 32.00
N ASN A 152 -3.03 -35.01 31.06
CA ASN A 152 -4.50 -34.86 31.11
C ASN A 152 -4.99 -33.40 31.22
N PHE A 153 -4.23 -32.43 30.69
CA PHE A 153 -4.65 -31.03 30.66
C PHE A 153 -5.67 -30.74 29.54
N SER A 154 -6.29 -29.55 29.61
CA SER A 154 -7.20 -29.04 28.58
C SER A 154 -6.47 -28.72 27.27
N LYS A 155 -7.19 -28.74 26.16
CA LYS A 155 -6.66 -28.45 24.83
C LYS A 155 -6.16 -27.01 24.74
N PRO A 156 -4.93 -26.74 24.25
CA PRO A 156 -4.49 -25.40 23.91
C PRO A 156 -5.38 -24.79 22.81
N GLN A 157 -5.69 -23.50 22.89
CA GLN A 157 -6.60 -22.82 21.94
C GLN A 157 -6.17 -22.98 20.47
N ASP A 158 -4.86 -22.91 20.19
CA ASP A 158 -4.30 -23.08 18.85
C ASP A 158 -3.85 -24.53 18.56
N GLY A 159 -4.28 -25.51 19.35
CA GLY A 159 -3.82 -26.89 19.26
C GLY A 159 -4.06 -27.52 17.87
N ASP A 160 -5.24 -27.31 17.29
CA ASP A 160 -5.60 -27.88 15.98
C ASP A 160 -4.83 -27.23 14.82
N VAL A 161 -4.39 -25.99 14.99
CA VAL A 161 -3.62 -25.26 13.98
C VAL A 161 -2.12 -25.59 14.10
N THR A 162 -1.65 -25.89 15.31
CA THR A 162 -0.21 -26.05 15.60
C THR A 162 0.27 -27.50 15.66
N ALA A 163 -0.62 -28.45 15.94
CA ALA A 163 -0.36 -29.89 15.93
C ALA A 163 -1.61 -30.68 15.49
N PRO A 164 -2.09 -30.47 14.24
CA PRO A 164 -3.30 -31.12 13.70
C PRO A 164 -3.23 -32.65 13.72
N GLU A 165 -2.03 -33.22 13.76
CA GLU A 165 -1.80 -34.66 13.83
C GLU A 165 -1.92 -35.24 15.25
N LEU A 166 -1.82 -34.40 16.29
CA LEU A 166 -1.82 -34.85 17.69
C LEU A 166 -3.18 -34.66 18.36
N THR A 167 -3.88 -33.57 18.05
CA THR A 167 -5.16 -33.26 18.70
C THR A 167 -6.29 -34.27 18.45
N PRO A 168 -6.40 -34.96 17.29
CA PRO A 168 -7.42 -36.00 17.08
C PRO A 168 -7.17 -37.30 17.87
N LEU A 169 -5.94 -37.51 18.38
CA LEU A 169 -5.56 -38.72 19.12
C LEU A 169 -6.08 -38.73 20.57
N LYS A 170 -6.71 -37.64 21.03
CA LYS A 170 -7.28 -37.52 22.37
C LYS A 170 -8.77 -37.20 22.28
N ASP A 171 -9.60 -38.21 22.46
CA ASP A 171 -11.07 -38.15 22.28
C ASP A 171 -11.75 -37.01 23.03
N SER A 172 -11.21 -36.61 24.19
CA SER A 172 -11.73 -35.48 25.00
C SER A 172 -11.59 -34.10 24.33
N TRP A 173 -10.86 -33.99 23.20
CA TRP A 173 -10.52 -32.72 22.55
C TRP A 173 -11.22 -32.51 21.19
N SER A 174 -12.09 -33.45 20.78
CA SER A 174 -12.62 -33.56 19.42
C SER A 174 -14.00 -32.93 19.19
N GLN A 175 -14.42 -31.94 20.00
CA GLN A 175 -15.68 -31.22 19.80
C GLN A 175 -15.48 -29.84 19.14
N ASP A 176 -15.82 -29.81 17.84
CA ASP A 176 -16.18 -28.70 16.91
C ASP A 176 -15.36 -27.39 16.84
N SER A 177 -14.81 -27.06 15.66
CA SER A 177 -15.53 -26.30 14.60
C SER A 177 -14.60 -25.81 13.48
N GLN A 178 -15.16 -25.82 12.27
CA GLN A 178 -14.59 -25.59 10.94
C GLN A 178 -14.04 -24.17 10.69
N ARG A 179 -12.93 -24.05 9.94
CA ARG A 179 -12.82 -23.33 8.65
C ARG A 179 -11.38 -23.28 8.10
N ASP A 180 -11.17 -23.93 6.96
CA ASP A 180 -10.00 -23.82 6.09
C ASP A 180 -9.92 -22.47 5.38
N SER A 181 -8.70 -22.00 5.06
CA SER A 181 -8.20 -21.94 3.67
C SER A 181 -6.80 -21.31 3.56
N GLN A 182 -5.94 -22.03 2.84
CA GLN A 182 -4.50 -21.81 2.63
C GLN A 182 -4.19 -20.70 1.61
N ARG A 183 -3.00 -20.11 1.78
CA ARG A 183 -2.29 -19.27 0.81
C ARG A 183 -1.37 -20.15 -0.02
N ASP A 184 -1.27 -19.89 -1.32
CA ASP A 184 -0.18 -20.40 -2.14
C ASP A 184 0.70 -19.28 -2.70
N SER A 185 2.01 -19.55 -2.69
CA SER A 185 3.09 -18.66 -3.10
C SER A 185 3.84 -19.33 -4.24
N GLN A 186 4.10 -18.63 -5.35
CA GLN A 186 5.13 -19.05 -6.29
C GLN A 186 5.93 -17.86 -6.82
N ARG A 187 7.25 -18.03 -6.73
CA ARG A 187 8.32 -17.12 -7.14
C ARG A 187 8.62 -17.35 -8.61
N ASP A 188 9.05 -16.30 -9.31
CA ASP A 188 10.18 -16.37 -10.23
C ASP A 188 10.70 -14.95 -10.52
N GLY A 189 12.01 -14.84 -10.68
CA GLY A 189 12.74 -13.58 -10.70
C GLY A 189 13.17 -13.11 -12.09
N GLN A 190 13.32 -11.80 -12.27
CA GLN A 190 14.55 -11.13 -12.72
C GLN A 190 14.37 -9.58 -12.77
N GLN A 191 15.34 -8.91 -12.12
CA GLN A 191 15.79 -7.51 -12.11
C GLN A 191 14.90 -6.30 -12.56
N ARG A 192 14.61 -5.45 -11.56
CA ARG A 192 14.59 -3.94 -11.49
C ARG A 192 13.60 -3.21 -12.43
N GLN A 193 12.72 -2.28 -12.04
CA GLN A 193 12.53 -1.38 -10.89
C GLN A 193 11.22 -1.73 -10.14
N SER A 194 11.23 -1.68 -8.80
CA SER A 194 10.17 -2.31 -7.97
C SER A 194 9.76 -1.37 -6.81
N CYS A 195 8.45 -1.13 -6.67
CA CYS A 195 7.75 -0.53 -5.52
C CYS A 195 6.96 -1.62 -4.76
N ARG A 196 7.10 -1.68 -3.42
CA ARG A 196 6.70 -2.84 -2.63
C ARG A 196 5.20 -3.12 -2.70
N GLU A 197 4.41 -2.04 -2.67
CA GLU A 197 3.00 -2.02 -3.00
C GLU A 197 2.72 -0.75 -3.82
N THR A 198 2.08 -0.91 -4.97
CA THR A 198 1.65 0.20 -5.81
C THR A 198 0.13 0.31 -5.75
N LYS A 199 -0.35 1.42 -5.20
CA LYS A 199 -1.77 1.77 -5.14
C LYS A 199 -2.09 2.81 -6.21
N PHE A 200 -3.26 2.68 -6.81
CA PHE A 200 -3.77 3.59 -7.84
C PHE A 200 -5.08 4.19 -7.36
N ASP A 201 -5.13 5.50 -7.28
CA ASP A 201 -6.36 6.24 -7.04
C ASP A 201 -6.84 6.82 -8.39
N ILE A 202 -8.09 6.52 -8.74
CA ILE A 202 -8.73 6.99 -9.98
C ILE A 202 -9.67 8.14 -9.65
N TRP A 203 -9.36 9.31 -10.20
CA TRP A 203 -10.14 10.53 -10.03
C TRP A 203 -10.82 10.91 -11.34
N MET A 204 -12.08 11.31 -11.28
CA MET A 204 -12.85 11.80 -12.42
C MET A 204 -13.20 13.27 -12.24
N LYS A 205 -13.03 14.04 -13.31
CA LYS A 205 -13.51 15.41 -13.42
C LYS A 205 -15.02 15.40 -13.65
N CYS A 206 -15.77 16.06 -12.77
CA CYS A 206 -17.18 16.34 -13.01
C CYS A 206 -17.27 17.78 -13.50
N ASP A 207 -17.50 17.96 -14.80
CA ASP A 207 -17.99 19.24 -15.29
C ASP A 207 -19.46 19.37 -14.90
N GLY A 208 -19.80 20.47 -14.22
CA GLY A 208 -21.14 20.80 -13.77
C GLY A 208 -21.58 22.15 -14.30
#